data_AF-E4XKN9-F1
#
_entry.id   AF-E4XKN9-F1
#
_cell.length_a   1.000
_cell.length_b   1.000
_cell.length_c   1.000
_cell.angle_alpha   90.00
_cell.angle_beta   90.00
_cell.angle_gamma   90.00
#
_symmetry.space_group_name_H-M   'P 1'
#
loop_
_entity.id
_entity.type
_entity.pdbx_description
1 polymer ?
#
loop_
_entity_poly.entity_id
_entity_poly.type
_entity_poly.pdbx_seq_one_letter_code
_entity_poly.pdbx_strand_id
1 'polypeptide(L)'
;MDRIRDWLEKNLFPNGVSYYFIPSCYTFGGLILFIAIPSYIFTVMEDWTMLDAVYYSFISLSTIGFGDFIPSMEPPDKYATYVRNDTA
;
A
#
# COMPACT_ATOMS: atom_id res chain seq x y z
N MET A 1 37.37 20.03 -17.57
CA MET A 1 36.39 20.84 -16.80
C MET A 1 36.13 20.23 -15.42
N ASP A 2 37.08 19.41 -14.94
CA ASP A 2 36.82 18.43 -13.88
C ASP A 2 37.22 18.95 -12.50
N ARG A 3 38.21 19.87 -12.42
CA ARG A 3 38.67 20.44 -11.14
C ARG A 3 37.60 21.16 -10.33
N ILE A 4 36.65 21.81 -10.99
CA ILE A 4 35.56 22.53 -10.31
C ILE A 4 34.50 21.53 -9.83
N ARG A 5 34.20 20.50 -10.63
CA ARG A 5 33.30 19.42 -10.24
C ARG A 5 33.84 18.67 -9.02
N ASP A 6 35.12 18.33 -9.02
CA ASP A 6 35.78 17.61 -7.93
C ASP A 6 35.84 18.43 -6.63
N TRP A 7 35.98 19.76 -6.74
CA TRP A 7 35.95 20.66 -5.59
C TRP A 7 34.53 20.80 -5.01
N LEU A 8 33.52 20.90 -5.88
CA LEU A 8 32.11 20.96 -5.47
C LEU A 8 31.67 19.65 -4.81
N GLU A 9 32.03 18.50 -5.36
CA GLU A 9 31.67 17.19 -4.79
C GLU A 9 32.25 16.99 -3.39
N LYS A 10 33.51 17.37 -3.18
CA LYS A 10 34.17 17.25 -1.86
C LYS A 10 33.65 18.25 -0.82
N ASN A 11 33.22 19.44 -1.23
CA ASN A 11 32.90 20.53 -0.31
C ASN A 11 31.40 20.73 -0.08
N LEU A 12 30.52 20.35 -1.03
CA LEU A 12 29.06 20.36 -0.85
C LEU A 12 28.50 19.01 -0.38
N PHE A 13 29.15 17.89 -0.69
CA PHE A 13 28.66 16.55 -0.35
C PHE A 13 29.71 15.75 0.45
N PRO A 14 30.12 16.22 1.64
CA PRO A 14 31.20 15.59 2.42
C PRO A 14 30.88 14.16 2.90
N ASN A 15 29.60 13.74 2.87
CA ASN A 15 29.15 12.41 3.28
C ASN A 15 28.20 11.79 2.24
N GLY A 16 28.75 11.26 1.14
CA GLY A 16 27.98 10.60 0.07
C GLY A 16 27.06 9.48 0.56
N VAL A 17 27.36 8.85 1.69
CA VAL A 17 26.52 7.80 2.32
C VAL A 17 25.16 8.36 2.78
N SER A 18 25.11 9.59 3.29
CA SER A 18 23.88 10.23 3.78
C SER A 18 22.89 10.55 2.64
N TYR A 19 23.43 10.94 1.47
CA TYR A 19 22.62 11.27 0.29
C TYR A 19 21.83 10.06 -0.25
N TYR A 20 22.37 8.86 -0.14
CA TYR A 20 21.65 7.63 -0.52
C TYR A 20 20.78 7.06 0.61
N PHE A 21 21.11 7.35 1.87
CA PHE A 21 20.39 6.84 3.03
C PHE A 21 19.00 7.48 3.19
N ILE A 22 18.91 8.81 3.03
CA ILE A 22 17.66 9.58 3.22
C ILE A 22 16.57 9.21 2.19
N PRO A 23 16.86 9.09 0.87
CA PRO A 23 15.87 8.65 -0.12
C PRO A 23 15.48 7.18 0.07
N SER A 24 16.42 6.34 0.51
CA SER A 24 16.13 4.93 0.79
C SER A 24 15.13 4.80 1.94
N CYS A 25 15.34 5.47 3.08
CA CYS A 25 14.37 5.39 4.18
C CYS A 25 13.00 5.97 3.81
N TYR A 26 12.96 7.03 2.99
CA TYR A 26 11.71 7.60 2.51
C TYR A 26 10.91 6.61 1.64
N THR A 27 11.56 5.93 0.70
CA THR A 27 10.90 4.96 -0.20
C THR A 27 10.44 3.71 0.54
N PHE A 28 11.27 3.13 1.41
CA PHE A 28 10.90 1.97 2.22
C PHE A 28 9.79 2.29 3.23
N GLY A 29 9.88 3.43 3.92
CA GLY A 29 8.83 3.86 4.84
C GLY A 29 7.51 4.15 4.12
N GLY A 30 7.57 4.80 2.95
CA GLY A 30 6.43 5.04 2.09
C GLY A 30 5.75 3.75 1.64
N LEU A 31 6.52 2.74 1.23
CA LEU A 31 6.00 1.41 0.87
C LEU A 31 5.28 0.73 2.03
N ILE A 32 5.87 0.77 3.23
CA ILE A 32 5.25 0.17 4.42
C ILE A 32 3.94 0.88 4.74
N LEU A 33 3.92 2.22 4.74
CA LEU A 33 2.71 2.99 4.99
C LEU A 33 1.64 2.73 3.92
N PHE A 34 2.04 2.59 2.67
CA PHE A 34 1.15 2.32 1.55
C PHE A 34 0.45 0.95 1.65
N ILE A 35 1.05 -0.02 2.34
CA ILE A 35 0.43 -1.31 2.65
C ILE A 35 -0.34 -1.26 3.99
N ALA A 36 0.22 -0.59 5.00
CA ALA A 36 -0.35 -0.55 6.34
C ALA A 36 -1.68 0.21 6.42
N ILE A 37 -1.82 1.33 5.70
CA ILE A 37 -3.05 2.13 5.67
C ILE A 37 -4.24 1.31 5.13
N PRO A 38 -4.19 0.74 3.91
CA PRO A 38 -5.30 -0.07 3.41
C PRO A 38 -5.53 -1.32 4.26
N SER A 39 -4.48 -1.98 4.74
CA SER A 39 -4.62 -3.13 5.63
C SER A 39 -5.40 -2.80 6.90
N TYR A 40 -5.13 -1.65 7.53
CA TYR A 40 -5.86 -1.22 8.71
C TYR A 40 -7.34 -0.95 8.39
N ILE A 41 -7.62 -0.32 7.24
CA ILE A 41 -9.00 -0.06 6.79
C ILE A 41 -9.75 -1.38 6.60
N PHE A 42 -9.18 -2.35 5.90
CA PHE A 42 -9.84 -3.64 5.63
C PHE A 42 -9.99 -4.50 6.89
N THR A 43 -9.06 -4.43 7.84
CA THR A 43 -9.20 -5.07 9.16
C THR A 43 -10.46 -4.59 9.88
N VAL A 44 -10.77 -3.28 9.81
CA VAL A 44 -11.92 -2.68 10.50
C VAL A 44 -13.23 -2.85 9.70
N MET A 45 -13.16 -2.75 8.37
CA MET A 45 -14.35 -2.81 7.52
C MET A 45 -14.89 -4.22 7.35
N GLU A 46 -14.02 -5.21 7.20
CA GLU A 46 -14.40 -6.59 6.89
C GLU A 46 -14.23 -7.54 8.08
N ASP A 47 -13.83 -7.02 9.25
CA ASP A 47 -13.48 -7.80 10.46
C ASP A 47 -12.44 -8.91 10.18
N TRP A 48 -11.57 -8.67 9.20
CA TRP A 48 -10.50 -9.58 8.82
C TRP A 48 -9.35 -9.53 9.84
N THR A 49 -8.59 -10.62 9.94
CA THR A 49 -7.37 -10.57 10.75
C THR A 49 -6.36 -9.60 10.11
N MET A 50 -5.52 -8.97 10.94
CA MET A 50 -4.48 -8.06 10.43
C MET A 50 -3.59 -8.72 9.36
N LEU A 51 -3.34 -10.04 9.50
CA LEU A 51 -2.52 -10.79 8.55
C LEU A 51 -3.24 -10.97 7.20
N ASP A 52 -4.53 -11.28 7.22
CA ASP A 52 -5.35 -11.41 6.01
C ASP A 52 -5.50 -10.06 5.28
N ALA A 53 -5.68 -8.98 6.04
CA ALA A 53 -5.78 -7.63 5.48
C ALA A 53 -4.45 -7.14 4.87
N VAL A 54 -3.30 -7.48 5.47
CA VAL A 54 -1.97 -7.21 4.90
C VAL A 54 -1.78 -8.02 3.62
N TYR A 55 -2.16 -9.30 3.63
CA TYR A 55 -2.09 -10.17 2.46
C TYR A 55 -2.93 -9.61 1.30
N TYR A 56 -4.19 -9.27 1.56
CA TYR A 56 -5.09 -8.66 0.57
C TYR A 56 -4.53 -7.35 0.01
N SER A 57 -4.03 -6.48 0.88
CA SER A 57 -3.43 -5.20 0.47
C SER A 57 -2.19 -5.43 -0.40
N PHE A 58 -1.32 -6.38 -0.03
CA PHE A 58 -0.13 -6.71 -0.80
C PHE A 58 -0.47 -7.26 -2.20
N ILE A 59 -1.34 -8.27 -2.31
CA ILE A 59 -1.68 -8.89 -3.59
C ILE A 59 -2.43 -7.92 -4.52
N SER A 60 -3.20 -6.98 -3.96
CA SER A 60 -3.93 -5.97 -4.73
C SER A 60 -3.01 -4.86 -5.24
N LEU A 61 -2.15 -4.31 -4.38
CA LEU A 61 -1.23 -3.22 -4.74
C LEU A 61 -0.07 -3.70 -5.62
N SER A 62 0.36 -4.97 -5.47
CA SER A 62 1.29 -5.61 -6.40
C SER A 62 0.63 -6.05 -7.70
N THR A 63 -0.69 -5.89 -7.83
CA THR A 63 -1.50 -6.31 -8.99
C THR A 63 -1.43 -7.82 -9.30
N ILE A 64 -1.02 -8.65 -8.32
CA ILE A 64 -1.04 -10.11 -8.44
C ILE A 64 -2.50 -10.60 -8.51
N GLY A 65 -3.34 -10.09 -7.60
CA GLY A 65 -4.80 -10.23 -7.67
C GLY A 65 -5.32 -11.67 -7.78
N PHE A 66 -4.91 -12.58 -6.89
CA PHE A 66 -5.41 -13.96 -6.89
C PHE A 66 -6.95 -14.05 -6.75
N GLY A 67 -7.56 -13.10 -6.05
CA GLY A 67 -9.01 -13.01 -5.89
C GLY A 67 -9.58 -14.01 -4.88
N ASP A 68 -8.74 -14.56 -4.00
CA ASP A 68 -9.12 -15.41 -2.87
C ASP A 68 -9.70 -14.59 -1.70
N PHE A 69 -9.21 -13.38 -1.50
CA PHE A 69 -9.80 -12.38 -0.61
C PHE A 69 -10.41 -11.25 -1.45
N ILE A 70 -11.71 -11.01 -1.26
CA ILE A 70 -12.46 -9.96 -1.94
C ILE A 70 -13.32 -9.28 -0.86
N PRO A 71 -13.25 -7.95 -0.71
CA PRO A 71 -14.10 -7.24 0.24
C PRO A 71 -15.56 -7.47 -0.13
N SER A 72 -16.37 -7.75 0.88
CA SER A 72 -17.76 -8.11 0.68
C SER A 72 -18.50 -6.91 0.12
N MET A 73 -18.92 -6.99 -1.14
CA MET A 73 -19.99 -6.15 -1.64
C MET A 73 -21.30 -6.74 -1.10
N GLU A 74 -21.56 -6.67 0.20
CA GLU A 74 -22.93 -6.91 0.66
C GLU A 74 -23.78 -5.74 0.15
N PRO A 75 -24.65 -5.92 -0.86
CA PRO A 75 -25.76 -4.99 -0.99
C PRO A 75 -26.52 -5.08 0.35
N PRO A 76 -27.05 -3.96 0.88
CA PRO A 76 -27.91 -4.03 2.05
C PRO A 76 -28.93 -5.13 1.77
N ASP A 77 -28.90 -6.16 2.60
CA ASP A 77 -29.69 -7.40 2.69
C ASP A 77 -31.18 -7.23 2.31
N LYS A 78 -31.68 -5.99 2.37
CA LYS A 78 -32.96 -5.55 1.83
C LYS A 78 -33.10 -5.70 0.31
N TYR A 79 -32.08 -5.39 -0.50
CA TYR A 79 -32.15 -5.39 -1.98
C TYR A 79 -32.28 -6.79 -2.59
N ALA A 80 -31.52 -7.77 -2.09
CA ALA A 80 -31.62 -9.16 -2.53
C ALA A 80 -33.00 -9.78 -2.19
N THR A 81 -33.62 -9.30 -1.10
CA THR A 81 -34.95 -9.71 -0.67
C THR A 81 -36.05 -9.08 -1.53
N TYR A 82 -35.91 -7.81 -1.95
CA TYR A 82 -36.86 -7.16 -2.88
C TYR A 82 -36.94 -7.88 -4.23
N VAL A 83 -35.81 -8.07 -4.91
CA VAL A 83 -35.78 -8.71 -6.24
C VAL A 83 -36.35 -10.14 -6.21
N ARG A 84 -36.15 -10.85 -5.09
CA ARG A 84 -36.66 -12.21 -4.91
C ARG A 84 -38.17 -12.25 -4.62
N ASN A 85 -38.74 -11.19 -4.06
CA ASN A 85 -40.17 -11.11 -3.74
C ASN A 85 -41.01 -10.51 -4.88
N ASP A 86 -40.39 -9.80 -5.82
CA ASP A 86 -41.07 -9.19 -6.97
C ASP A 86 -41.20 -10.15 -8.18
N THR A 87 -40.61 -11.35 -8.06
CA THR A 87 -40.56 -12.39 -9.12
C THR A 87 -41.37 -13.66 -8.80
N ALA A 88 -42.12 -13.66 -7.70
CA ALA A 88 -43.05 -14.72 -7.28
C ALA A 88 -44.50 -14.27 -7.42
#